data_AF-A0A967WEU6-F1
#
_entry.id   AF-A0A967WEU6-F1
#
_cell.length_a   1.000
_cell.length_b   1.000
_cell.length_c   1.000
_cell.angle_alpha   90.00
_cell.angle_beta   90.00
_cell.angle_gamma   90.00
#
_symmetry.space_group_name_H-M   'P 1'
#
loop_
_entity.id
_entity.type
_entity.pdbx_description
1 polymer ?
#
loop_
_entity_poly.entity_id
_entity_poly.type
_entity_poly.pdbx_seq_one_letter_code
_entity_poly.pdbx_strand_id
1 'polypeptide(L)'
;MQKLQEMRKQAQLGGGQARIDRQHARGKLTARERIEQLLDPGTFRELDMFATHRTVGFGIEEQKYLSDSVVTGWGKIDGRLVDVV
;
A
#
# COMPACT_ATOMS: atom_id res chain seq x y z
N MET A 1 -16.47 7.40 -11.78
CA MET A 1 -15.37 7.96 -10.96
C MET A 1 -15.45 7.59 -9.47
N GLN A 2 -16.62 7.60 -8.84
CA GLN A 2 -16.78 7.28 -7.40
C GLN A 2 -16.22 5.90 -7.00
N LYS A 3 -16.52 4.83 -7.76
CA LYS A 3 -16.02 3.48 -7.47
C LYS A 3 -14.49 3.41 -7.40
N LEU A 4 -13.79 4.07 -8.32
CA LEU A 4 -12.32 4.09 -8.34
C LEU A 4 -11.76 4.80 -7.10
N GLN A 5 -12.36 5.92 -6.70
CA GLN A 5 -11.95 6.65 -5.51
C GLN A 5 -12.17 5.82 -4.24
N GLU A 6 -13.29 5.10 -4.16
CA GLU A 6 -13.56 4.20 -3.04
C GLU A 6 -12.54 3.07 -2.97
N MET A 7 -12.24 2.41 -4.09
CA MET A 7 -11.21 1.36 -4.14
C MET A 7 -9.83 1.88 -3.71
N ARG A 8 -9.47 3.13 -4.08
CA ARG A 8 -8.22 3.77 -3.61
C ARG A 8 -8.21 3.95 -2.09
N LYS A 9 -9.30 4.45 -1.52
CA LYS A 9 -9.42 4.61 -0.05
C LYS A 9 -9.29 3.26 0.66
N GLN A 10 -9.96 2.23 0.15
CA GLN A 10 -9.87 0.87 0.71
C GLN A 10 -8.44 0.32 0.63
N ALA A 11 -7.73 0.50 -0.49
CA ALA A 11 -6.34 0.05 -0.63
C ALA A 11 -5.38 0.80 0.30
N GLN A 12 -5.61 2.08 0.56
CA GLN A 12 -4.81 2.88 1.49
C GLN A 12 -4.99 2.46 2.94
N LEU A 13 -6.16 1.93 3.32
CA LEU A 13 -6.39 1.36 4.65
C LEU A 13 -5.65 0.04 4.88
N GLY A 14 -5.22 -0.64 3.81
CA GLY A 14 -4.50 -1.92 3.89
C GLY A 14 -5.21 -2.94 4.76
N GLY A 15 -4.58 -3.33 5.88
CA GLY A 15 -5.15 -4.26 6.85
C GLY A 15 -6.24 -3.68 7.78
N GLY A 16 -6.66 -2.43 7.55
CA GLY A 16 -7.66 -1.70 8.34
C GLY A 16 -7.08 -0.82 9.45
N GLN A 17 -7.86 0.14 9.91
CA GLN A 17 -7.45 1.18 10.88
C GLN A 17 -6.84 0.57 12.16
N ALA A 18 -7.45 -0.46 12.73
CA ALA A 18 -6.95 -1.11 13.95
C ALA A 18 -5.54 -1.70 13.80
N ARG A 19 -5.14 -2.13 12.60
CA ARG A 19 -3.78 -2.62 12.33
C ARG A 19 -2.80 -1.47 12.12
N ILE A 20 -3.24 -0.38 11.52
CA ILE A 20 -2.46 0.86 11.38
C ILE A 20 -2.13 1.41 12.78
N ASP A 21 -3.14 1.57 13.64
CA ASP A 21 -2.97 2.07 15.01
C ASP A 21 -1.99 1.20 15.81
N ARG A 22 -2.05 -0.14 15.62
CA ARG A 22 -1.11 -1.08 16.26
C ARG A 22 0.32 -0.91 15.76
N GLN A 23 0.55 -0.59 14.49
CA GLN A 23 1.89 -0.31 13.97
C GLN A 23 2.44 0.99 14.59
N HIS A 24 1.62 2.04 14.59
CA HIS A 24 1.99 3.34 15.17
C HIS A 24 2.25 3.25 16.68
N ALA A 25 1.43 2.50 17.42
CA ALA A 25 1.64 2.24 18.85
C ALA A 25 2.97 1.54 19.16
N ARG A 26 3.57 0.85 18.18
CA ARG A 26 4.90 0.23 18.27
C ARG A 26 6.02 1.16 17.78
N GLY A 27 5.74 2.43 17.50
CA GLY A 27 6.68 3.39 16.94
C GLY A 27 7.07 3.10 15.48
N LYS A 28 6.26 2.33 14.75
CA LYS A 28 6.54 1.95 13.36
C LYS A 28 5.60 2.66 12.41
N LEU A 29 6.16 3.16 11.31
CA LEU A 29 5.39 3.63 10.16
C LEU A 29 4.81 2.44 9.37
N THR A 30 3.69 2.69 8.69
CA THR A 30 3.12 1.82 7.65
C THR A 30 4.02 1.78 6.41
N ALA A 31 3.74 0.85 5.48
CA ALA A 31 4.50 0.75 4.23
C ALA A 31 4.44 2.05 3.41
N ARG A 32 3.25 2.63 3.27
CA ARG A 32 3.03 3.86 2.49
C ARG A 32 3.72 5.07 3.10
N GLU A 33 3.63 5.23 4.42
CA GLU A 33 4.31 6.31 5.14
C GLU A 33 5.84 6.23 4.98
N ARG A 34 6.42 5.02 4.95
CA ARG A 34 7.87 4.85 4.72
C ARG A 34 8.26 5.28 3.31
N ILE A 35 7.47 4.89 2.31
CA ILE A 35 7.72 5.26 0.91
C ILE A 35 7.58 6.78 0.73
N GLU A 36 6.55 7.38 1.32
CA GLU A 36 6.33 8.83 1.28
C GLU A 36 7.44 9.62 1.98
N GLN A 37 8.00 9.08 3.07
CA GLN A 37 9.15 9.68 3.75
C GLN A 37 10.48 9.51 2.97
N LEU A 38 10.63 8.42 2.22
CA LEU A 38 11.86 8.10 1.49
C LEU A 38 11.99 8.87 0.18
N LEU A 39 10.89 9.01 -0.56
CA LEU A 39 10.88 9.58 -1.90
C LEU A 39 10.64 11.09 -1.89
N ASP A 40 11.14 11.76 -2.91
CA ASP A 40 10.87 13.17 -3.16
C ASP A 40 9.33 13.40 -3.22
N PRO A 41 8.80 14.42 -2.51
CA PRO A 41 7.36 14.65 -2.42
C PRO A 41 6.66 14.72 -3.78
N GLY A 42 5.54 14.00 -3.91
CA GLY A 42 4.72 13.99 -5.12
C GLY A 42 5.28 13.18 -6.30
N THR A 43 6.44 12.53 -6.14
CA THR A 43 7.07 11.75 -7.21
C THR A 43 6.62 10.29 -7.24
N PHE A 44 6.11 9.77 -6.13
CA PHE A 44 5.68 8.37 -6.05
C PHE A 44 4.56 8.04 -7.05
N ARG A 45 4.74 6.94 -7.77
CA ARG A 45 3.79 6.34 -8.70
C ARG A 45 3.66 4.88 -8.35
N GLU A 46 2.53 4.56 -7.74
CA GLU A 46 2.22 3.21 -7.29
C GLU A 46 1.75 2.31 -8.44
N LEU A 47 2.22 1.07 -8.40
CA LEU A 47 1.80 -0.02 -9.26
C LEU A 47 0.89 -0.99 -8.52
N ASP A 48 0.02 -1.67 -9.27
CA ASP A 48 -0.75 -2.82 -8.78
C ASP A 48 -1.54 -2.61 -7.47
N MET A 49 -1.93 -1.36 -7.17
CA MET A 49 -2.69 -0.98 -5.96
C MET A 49 -3.92 -1.86 -5.72
N PHE A 50 -4.57 -2.36 -6.78
CA PHE A 50 -5.79 -3.17 -6.70
C PHE A 50 -5.56 -4.68 -6.89
N ALA A 51 -4.31 -5.13 -6.97
CA ALA A 51 -4.00 -6.54 -7.04
C ALA A 51 -4.46 -7.26 -5.77
N THR A 52 -4.83 -8.54 -5.95
CA THR A 52 -5.18 -9.46 -4.88
C THR A 52 -4.63 -10.84 -5.24
N HIS A 53 -4.25 -11.65 -4.25
CA HIS A 53 -3.88 -13.03 -4.50
C HIS A 53 -5.00 -13.81 -5.21
N ARG A 54 -4.62 -14.87 -5.92
CA ARG A 54 -5.56 -15.84 -6.56
C ARG A 54 -5.58 -17.19 -5.86
N THR A 55 -4.87 -17.32 -4.75
CA THR A 55 -4.81 -18.53 -3.93
C THR A 55 -6.18 -18.89 -3.39
N VAL A 56 -6.45 -20.19 -3.36
CA VAL A 56 -7.66 -20.81 -2.82
C VAL A 56 -7.28 -21.89 -1.80
N GLY A 57 -8.18 -22.15 -0.85
CA GLY A 57 -7.99 -23.17 0.18
C GLY A 57 -7.70 -22.57 1.55
N PHE A 58 -8.02 -23.34 2.60
CA PHE A 58 -7.90 -22.90 4.00
C PHE A 58 -8.70 -21.62 4.34
N GLY A 59 -9.72 -21.28 3.54
CA GLY A 59 -10.56 -20.09 3.73
C GLY A 59 -9.89 -18.76 3.32
N ILE A 60 -8.71 -18.81 2.68
CA ILE A 60 -7.98 -17.59 2.30
C ILE A 60 -8.69 -16.82 1.18
N GLU A 61 -9.52 -17.50 0.38
CA GLU A 61 -10.36 -16.88 -0.64
C GLU A 61 -11.31 -15.82 -0.10
N GLU A 62 -11.70 -15.90 1.17
CA GLU A 62 -12.58 -14.93 1.84
C GLU A 62 -11.83 -13.66 2.28
N GLN A 63 -10.49 -13.69 2.35
CA GLN A 63 -9.67 -12.60 2.86
C GLN A 63 -8.86 -11.92 1.74
N LYS A 64 -9.53 -11.05 0.97
CA LYS A 64 -8.89 -10.28 -0.10
C LYS A 64 -8.51 -8.88 0.35
N TYR A 65 -7.22 -8.62 0.46
CA TYR A 65 -6.67 -7.27 0.69
C TYR A 65 -6.10 -6.72 -0.61
N LEU A 66 -6.45 -5.47 -0.93
CA LEU A 66 -5.86 -4.76 -2.07
C LEU A 66 -4.36 -4.54 -1.85
N SER A 67 -3.60 -4.51 -2.94
CA SER A 67 -2.13 -4.45 -2.97
C SER A 67 -1.44 -5.74 -2.47
N ASP A 68 -2.19 -6.78 -2.12
CA ASP A 68 -1.68 -8.10 -1.69
C ASP A 68 -0.53 -8.03 -0.66
N SER A 69 -0.65 -7.11 0.30
CA SER A 69 0.31 -6.86 1.40
C SER A 69 1.64 -6.19 1.02
N VAL A 70 1.82 -5.74 -0.21
CA VAL A 70 3.05 -5.05 -0.67
C VAL A 70 2.72 -3.76 -1.42
N VAL A 71 3.56 -2.74 -1.32
CA VAL A 71 3.38 -1.47 -2.04
C VAL A 71 4.55 -1.29 -2.99
N THR A 72 4.31 -1.47 -4.28
CA THR A 72 5.34 -1.36 -5.32
C THR A 72 5.17 -0.10 -6.13
N GLY A 73 6.26 0.38 -6.72
CA GLY A 73 6.21 1.49 -7.66
C GLY A 73 7.57 2.13 -7.87
N TRP A 74 7.55 3.36 -8.38
CA TRP A 74 8.76 4.16 -8.59
C TRP A 74 8.55 5.60 -8.13
N GLY A 75 9.66 6.30 -7.93
CA GLY A 75 9.68 7.73 -7.62
C GLY A 75 11.07 8.29 -7.78
N LYS A 76 11.38 9.37 -7.06
CA LYS A 76 12.71 9.98 -7.10
C LYS A 76 13.32 10.11 -5.72
N ILE A 77 14.65 10.02 -5.63
CA ILE A 77 15.45 10.41 -4.46
C ILE A 77 16.53 11.37 -4.96
N ASP A 78 16.49 12.61 -4.47
CA ASP A 78 17.34 13.69 -4.95
C ASP A 78 17.24 13.86 -6.48
N GLY A 79 16.02 13.78 -7.01
CA GLY A 79 15.73 13.88 -8.44
C GLY A 79 16.07 12.65 -9.29
N ARG A 80 16.71 11.61 -8.71
CA ARG A 80 17.12 10.38 -9.42
C ARG A 80 16.03 9.33 -9.35
N LEU A 81 15.70 8.73 -10.49
CA LEU A 81 14.67 7.68 -10.58
C LEU A 81 15.09 6.43 -9.79
N VAL A 82 14.16 5.90 -8.98
CA VAL A 82 14.34 4.66 -8.22
C VAL A 82 13.04 3.83 -8.22
N ASP A 83 13.19 2.50 -8.16
CA ASP A 83 12.09 1.56 -7.91
C ASP A 83 12.04 1.18 -6.42
N VAL A 84 10.83 0.98 -5.87
CA VAL A 84 10.58 0.66 -4.46
C VAL A 84 9.55 -0.46 -4.30
N VAL A 85 9.68 -1.20 -3.20
CA VAL A 85 8.81 -2.31 -2.76
C VAL A 85 8.69 -2.35 -1.24
#